data_AF-A0A7K5BHI7-F1
#
_entry.id   AF-A0A7K5BHI7-F1
#
_cell.length_a   1.000
_cell.length_b   1.000
_cell.length_c   1.000
_cell.angle_alpha   90.00
_cell.angle_beta   90.00
_cell.angle_gamma   90.00
#
_symmetry.space_group_name_H-M   'P 1'
#
loop_
_entity.id
_entity.type
_entity.pdbx_description
1 polymer ?
#
loop_
_entity_poly.entity_id
_entity_poly.type
_entity_poly.pdbx_seq_one_letter_code
_entity_poly.pdbx_strand_id
1 'polypeptide(L)'
;LDLSNCSLHDVPLELAEATTAMVLDLTENPLTTLPNGTFLGFTHLQLLAVPPELECPGGSHAWQEVTVNGSSRLCQDQRNPCNVSAEIAWPCPENSACAPDGPGLVQCLCDSPFHGYKCLREGTFPVLLFSGILGTATISLSLLLWGTQRRKAKTP
;
A
#
# COMPACT_ATOMS: atom_id res chain seq x y z
N LEU A 1 0.65 8.35 -18.97
CA LEU A 1 0.92 6.97 -19.43
C LEU A 1 -0.20 6.61 -20.37
N ASP A 2 0.11 6.47 -21.65
CA ASP A 2 -0.85 6.11 -22.67
C ASP A 2 -0.71 4.62 -22.97
N LEU A 3 -1.76 3.86 -22.70
CA LEU A 3 -1.89 2.43 -23.00
C LEU A 3 -3.11 2.20 -23.89
N SER A 4 -3.57 3.23 -24.60
CA SER A 4 -4.69 3.12 -25.53
C SER A 4 -4.35 2.16 -26.67
N ASN A 5 -5.35 1.42 -27.15
CA ASN A 5 -5.25 0.54 -28.33
C ASN A 5 -4.05 -0.43 -28.30
N CYS A 6 -3.76 -0.98 -27.12
CA CYS A 6 -2.67 -1.93 -26.90
C CYS A 6 -3.14 -3.39 -26.96
N SER A 7 -4.39 -3.64 -27.33
CA SER A 7 -5.03 -4.97 -27.34
C SER A 7 -5.01 -5.66 -25.96
N LEU A 8 -5.11 -4.86 -24.88
CA LEU A 8 -5.11 -5.35 -23.51
C LEU A 8 -6.46 -6.00 -23.15
N HIS A 9 -6.43 -7.27 -22.77
CA HIS A 9 -7.61 -7.98 -22.25
C HIS A 9 -7.76 -7.84 -20.73
N ASP A 10 -6.64 -7.60 -20.04
CA ASP A 10 -6.54 -7.36 -18.62
C ASP A 10 -5.56 -6.21 -18.37
N VAL A 11 -5.67 -5.54 -17.22
CA VAL A 11 -4.71 -4.51 -16.82
C VAL A 11 -3.41 -5.20 -16.36
N PRO A 12 -2.24 -4.85 -16.93
CA PRO A 12 -0.98 -5.49 -16.58
C PRO A 12 -0.60 -5.24 -15.11
N LEU A 13 -0.01 -6.25 -14.47
CA LEU A 13 0.44 -6.17 -13.06
C LEU A 13 1.52 -5.09 -12.88
N GLU A 14 2.35 -4.90 -13.89
CA GLU A 14 3.42 -3.91 -13.93
C GLU A 14 2.88 -2.47 -13.88
N LEU A 15 1.60 -2.26 -14.15
CA LEU A 15 0.98 -0.95 -13.97
C LEU A 15 1.10 -0.47 -12.52
N ALA A 16 1.19 -1.37 -11.54
CA ALA A 16 1.40 -1.02 -10.13
C ALA A 16 2.70 -0.24 -9.87
N GLU A 17 3.66 -0.22 -10.80
CA GLU A 17 4.88 0.59 -10.68
C GLU A 17 4.66 2.06 -11.11
N ALA A 18 3.56 2.36 -11.80
CA ALA A 18 3.27 3.68 -12.37
C ALA A 18 2.40 4.57 -11.46
N THR A 19 2.46 4.39 -10.14
CA THR A 19 1.62 5.11 -9.15
C THR A 19 1.74 6.64 -9.17
N THR A 20 2.83 7.15 -9.74
CA THR A 20 3.07 8.60 -9.92
C THR A 20 2.42 9.18 -11.18
N ALA A 21 1.77 8.35 -12.00
CA ALA A 21 1.08 8.81 -13.19
C ALA A 21 -0.08 9.76 -12.83
N MET A 22 -0.09 10.92 -13.49
CA MET A 22 -1.18 11.90 -13.38
C MET A 22 -2.25 11.70 -14.45
N VAL A 23 -1.86 11.17 -15.61
CA VAL A 23 -2.75 10.88 -16.72
C VAL A 23 -2.55 9.43 -17.12
N LEU A 24 -3.63 8.67 -17.24
CA LEU A 24 -3.61 7.28 -17.67
C LEU A 24 -4.74 7.04 -18.69
N ASP A 25 -4.38 6.50 -19.85
CA ASP A 25 -5.34 6.17 -20.90
C ASP A 25 -5.35 4.65 -21.14
N LEU A 26 -6.50 4.03 -20.95
CA LEU A 26 -6.77 2.60 -21.19
C LEU A 26 -7.80 2.39 -22.30
N THR A 27 -8.19 3.45 -23.03
CA THR A 27 -9.22 3.40 -24.07
C THR A 27 -8.84 2.48 -25.23
N GLU A 28 -9.80 2.14 -26.08
CA GLU A 28 -9.57 1.28 -27.25
C GLU A 28 -8.97 -0.11 -26.93
N ASN A 29 -9.10 -0.58 -25.69
CA ASN A 29 -8.74 -1.93 -25.29
C ASN A 29 -9.99 -2.78 -25.01
N PRO A 30 -9.96 -4.10 -25.28
CA PRO A 30 -11.06 -5.02 -24.99
C PRO A 30 -11.17 -5.39 -23.49
N LEU A 31 -11.04 -4.40 -22.61
CA LEU A 31 -11.15 -4.56 -21.15
C LEU A 31 -12.63 -4.69 -20.77
N THR A 32 -12.97 -5.75 -20.04
CA THR A 32 -14.36 -5.98 -19.57
C THR A 32 -14.57 -5.66 -18.11
N THR A 33 -13.49 -5.64 -17.32
CA THR A 33 -13.52 -5.31 -15.89
C THR A 33 -12.23 -4.62 -15.48
N LEU A 34 -12.28 -3.88 -14.36
CA LEU A 34 -11.11 -3.38 -13.66
C LEU A 34 -11.07 -4.08 -12.29
N PRO A 35 -10.11 -4.99 -12.05
CA PRO A 35 -10.01 -5.67 -10.77
C PRO A 35 -9.88 -4.71 -9.59
N ASN A 36 -10.44 -5.12 -8.45
CA ASN A 36 -10.29 -4.34 -7.21
C ASN A 36 -8.81 -4.26 -6.83
N GLY A 37 -8.35 -3.05 -6.50
CA GLY A 37 -6.97 -2.80 -6.10
C GLY A 37 -5.99 -2.57 -7.26
N THR A 38 -6.41 -2.65 -8.53
CA THR A 38 -5.55 -2.30 -9.69
C THR A 38 -4.94 -0.90 -9.59
N PHE A 39 -5.67 0.03 -8.98
CA PHE A 39 -5.27 1.43 -8.81
C PHE A 39 -4.80 1.76 -7.38
N LEU A 40 -4.38 0.75 -6.61
CA LEU A 40 -3.78 0.96 -5.30
C LEU A 40 -2.51 1.80 -5.44
N GLY A 41 -2.37 2.84 -4.61
CA GLY A 41 -1.25 3.77 -4.62
C GLY A 41 -1.33 4.88 -5.68
N PHE A 42 -2.28 4.83 -6.63
CA PHE A 42 -2.50 5.90 -7.62
C PHE A 42 -3.19 7.12 -6.99
N THR A 43 -2.44 7.87 -6.21
CA THR A 43 -2.94 9.03 -5.43
C THR A 43 -2.85 10.36 -6.17
N HIS A 44 -2.29 10.36 -7.38
CA HIS A 44 -2.02 11.56 -8.18
C HIS A 44 -2.76 11.60 -9.51
N LEU A 45 -3.69 10.67 -9.77
CA LEU A 45 -4.43 10.64 -11.02
C LEU A 45 -5.35 11.86 -11.13
N GLN A 46 -5.11 12.68 -12.15
CA GLN A 46 -5.95 13.80 -12.55
C GLN A 46 -6.89 13.40 -13.70
N LEU A 47 -6.44 12.51 -14.58
CA LEU A 47 -7.25 12.02 -15.69
C LEU A 47 -7.04 10.51 -15.86
N LEU A 48 -8.12 9.76 -15.79
CA LEU A 48 -8.17 8.36 -16.17
C LEU A 48 -9.22 8.18 -17.27
N ALA A 49 -8.78 7.73 -18.44
CA ALA A 49 -9.67 7.38 -19.54
C ALA A 49 -9.79 5.86 -19.64
N VAL A 50 -11.03 5.35 -19.64
CA VAL A 50 -11.34 3.91 -19.73
C VAL A 50 -12.38 3.65 -20.82
N PRO A 51 -12.51 2.41 -21.32
CA PRO A 51 -13.62 2.02 -22.19
C PRO A 51 -14.99 2.42 -21.59
N PRO A 52 -15.97 2.84 -22.42
CA PRO A 52 -17.19 3.48 -21.95
C PRO A 52 -18.08 2.59 -21.06
N GLU A 53 -17.99 1.27 -21.24
CA GLU A 53 -18.71 0.25 -20.47
C GLU A 53 -18.17 0.09 -19.05
N LEU A 54 -16.90 0.46 -18.81
CA LEU A 54 -16.27 0.35 -17.49
C LEU A 54 -16.65 1.54 -16.61
N GLU A 55 -16.76 1.28 -15.31
CA GLU A 55 -16.91 2.35 -14.33
C GLU A 55 -15.55 2.92 -13.91
N CYS A 56 -15.56 4.18 -13.48
CA CYS A 56 -14.38 4.77 -12.86
C CYS A 56 -14.03 4.00 -11.58
N PRO A 57 -12.74 3.70 -11.32
CA PRO A 57 -12.29 3.09 -10.08
C PRO A 57 -12.73 3.94 -8.88
N GLY A 58 -13.23 3.29 -7.82
CA GLY A 58 -13.83 3.97 -6.68
C GLY A 58 -15.21 4.58 -6.98
N GLY A 59 -15.80 4.35 -8.15
CA GLY A 59 -17.09 4.90 -8.54
C GLY A 59 -17.07 6.42 -8.77
N SER A 60 -18.23 7.01 -9.06
CA SER A 60 -18.35 8.44 -9.39
C SER A 60 -18.00 9.39 -8.25
N HIS A 61 -18.07 8.93 -6.99
CA HIS A 61 -17.78 9.75 -5.81
C HIS A 61 -16.27 9.98 -5.59
N ALA A 62 -15.43 9.11 -6.16
CA ALA A 62 -13.97 9.22 -6.09
C ALA A 62 -13.38 10.31 -7.00
N TRP A 63 -14.20 10.91 -7.87
CA TRP A 63 -13.78 11.86 -8.90
C TRP A 63 -14.60 13.14 -8.82
N GLN A 64 -14.02 14.25 -9.24
CA GLN A 64 -14.71 15.53 -9.28
C GLN A 64 -15.75 15.55 -10.41
N GLU A 65 -15.37 14.98 -11.55
CA GLU A 65 -16.20 14.92 -12.74
C GLU A 65 -16.01 13.57 -13.44
N VAL A 66 -17.12 12.97 -13.87
CA VAL A 66 -17.11 11.78 -14.71
C VAL A 66 -17.93 12.08 -15.96
N THR A 67 -17.29 12.04 -17.12
CA THR A 67 -17.95 12.24 -18.42
C THR A 67 -17.89 10.96 -19.23
N VAL A 68 -18.97 10.66 -19.93
CA VAL A 68 -19.01 9.52 -20.86
C VAL A 68 -19.19 10.10 -22.25
N ASN A 69 -18.12 10.00 -23.04
CA ASN A 69 -18.17 10.21 -24.48
C ASN A 69 -18.43 8.87 -25.17
N GLY A 70 -18.93 8.89 -26.40
CA GLY A 70 -19.30 7.66 -27.12
C GLY A 70 -18.18 6.63 -27.27
N SER A 71 -16.91 7.05 -27.16
CA SER A 71 -15.72 6.19 -27.28
C SER A 71 -15.01 5.92 -25.94
N SER A 72 -15.33 6.65 -24.87
CA SER A 72 -14.54 6.62 -23.64
C SER A 72 -15.30 7.19 -22.45
N ARG A 73 -15.06 6.63 -21.27
CA ARG A 73 -15.39 7.27 -20.00
C ARG A 73 -14.15 7.97 -19.45
N LEU A 74 -14.28 9.24 -19.10
CA LEU A 74 -13.24 10.06 -18.50
C LEU A 74 -13.57 10.27 -17.03
N CYS A 75 -12.60 9.95 -16.18
CA CYS A 75 -12.64 10.17 -14.74
C CYS A 75 -11.63 11.28 -14.43
N GLN A 76 -12.14 12.43 -14.00
CA GLN A 76 -11.36 13.66 -13.88
C GLN A 76 -11.28 14.12 -12.43
N ASP A 77 -10.08 14.56 -12.06
CA ASP A 77 -9.67 15.09 -10.77
C ASP A 77 -10.10 14.22 -9.61
N GLN A 78 -9.21 13.32 -9.20
CA GLN A 78 -9.43 12.46 -8.05
C GLN A 78 -9.71 13.28 -6.78
N ARG A 79 -10.78 12.96 -6.07
CA ARG A 79 -11.11 13.54 -4.78
C ARG A 79 -10.33 12.86 -3.68
N ASN A 80 -9.92 13.64 -2.67
CA ASN A 80 -9.33 13.08 -1.46
C ASN A 80 -10.43 12.41 -0.60
N PRO A 81 -10.43 11.07 -0.45
CA PRO A 81 -11.43 10.36 0.35
C PRO A 81 -11.32 10.65 1.85
N CYS A 82 -10.20 11.20 2.33
CA CYS A 82 -10.06 11.63 3.72
C CYS A 82 -10.74 12.97 4.02
N ASN A 83 -11.18 13.72 3.00
CA ASN A 83 -11.81 15.03 3.16
C ASN A 83 -13.33 14.96 3.37
N VAL A 84 -13.80 13.90 4.02
CA VAL A 84 -15.22 13.64 4.29
C VAL A 84 -15.62 14.28 5.63
N SER A 85 -16.87 14.73 5.74
CA SER A 85 -17.44 15.32 6.95
C SER A 85 -17.13 14.49 8.20
N ALA A 86 -16.87 15.17 9.32
CA ALA A 86 -16.41 14.62 10.59
C ALA A 86 -17.28 13.49 11.21
N GLU A 87 -18.46 13.20 10.65
CA GLU A 87 -19.34 12.11 11.09
C GLU A 87 -18.87 10.72 10.62
N ILE A 88 -18.02 10.65 9.59
CA ILE A 88 -17.28 9.44 9.21
C ILE A 88 -15.83 9.69 9.59
N ALA A 89 -15.54 9.67 10.90
CA ALA A 89 -14.16 9.47 11.34
C ALA A 89 -13.74 8.11 10.81
N TRP A 90 -12.95 8.10 9.72
CA TRP A 90 -12.29 6.88 9.26
C TRP A 90 -11.69 6.19 10.49
N PRO A 91 -11.96 4.88 10.72
CA PRO A 91 -11.61 4.22 11.97
C PRO A 91 -10.12 3.89 12.01
N CYS A 92 -9.29 4.89 11.76
CA CYS A 92 -7.86 4.82 11.93
C CYS A 92 -7.55 4.67 13.43
N PRO A 93 -6.58 3.81 13.79
CA PRO A 93 -6.16 3.65 15.18
C PRO A 93 -5.60 4.96 15.75
N GLU A 94 -5.44 4.99 17.07
CA GLU A 94 -4.76 6.10 17.74
C GLU A 94 -3.34 6.30 17.16
N ASN A 95 -2.88 7.55 17.09
CA ASN A 95 -1.60 7.95 16.50
C ASN A 95 -1.48 7.64 15.00
N SER A 96 -2.60 7.68 14.27
CA SER A 96 -2.60 7.55 12.81
C SER A 96 -3.60 8.49 12.17
N ALA A 97 -3.25 8.91 10.95
CA ALA A 97 -4.06 9.79 10.13
C ALA A 97 -4.53 9.06 8.87
N CYS A 98 -5.72 9.42 8.40
CA CYS A 98 -6.21 8.99 7.09
C CYS A 98 -5.31 9.58 5.99
N ALA A 99 -4.92 8.74 5.05
CA ALA A 99 -4.26 9.12 3.81
C ALA A 99 -4.94 8.44 2.62
N PRO A 100 -4.94 9.08 1.42
CA PRO A 100 -5.43 8.43 0.20
C PRO A 100 -4.52 7.26 -0.20
N ASP A 101 -5.10 6.24 -0.84
CA ASP A 101 -4.37 5.08 -1.36
C ASP A 101 -4.83 4.67 -2.78
N GLY A 102 -5.40 5.61 -3.54
CA GLY A 102 -5.98 5.36 -4.85
C GLY A 102 -7.40 5.92 -4.99
N PRO A 103 -8.02 5.83 -6.17
CA PRO A 103 -9.37 6.36 -6.39
C PRO A 103 -10.39 5.68 -5.47
N GLY A 104 -10.96 6.44 -4.53
CA GLY A 104 -11.90 5.93 -3.53
C GLY A 104 -11.28 5.03 -2.45
N LEU A 105 -9.95 4.91 -2.40
CA LEU A 105 -9.24 4.06 -1.45
C LEU A 105 -8.56 4.91 -0.37
N VAL A 106 -8.57 4.40 0.86
CA VAL A 106 -7.96 5.02 2.05
C VAL A 106 -7.00 4.06 2.72
N GLN A 107 -5.97 4.60 3.34
CA GLN A 107 -5.07 3.91 4.26
C GLN A 107 -4.87 4.75 5.53
N CYS A 108 -4.47 4.10 6.62
CA CYS A 108 -4.10 4.79 7.85
C CYS A 108 -2.58 4.76 7.99
N LEU A 109 -1.96 5.93 7.97
CA LEU A 109 -0.52 6.10 8.15
C LEU A 109 -0.24 6.56 9.57
N CYS A 110 0.80 6.01 10.19
CA CYS A 110 1.20 6.44 11.52
C CYS A 110 1.70 7.87 11.50
N ASP A 111 1.25 8.67 12.46
CA ASP A 111 1.80 9.99 12.69
C ASP A 111 3.23 9.85 13.24
N SER A 112 4.15 10.71 12.81
CA SER A 112 5.48 10.74 13.40
C SER A 112 5.39 11.14 14.88
N PRO A 113 6.07 10.45 15.82
CA PRO A 113 7.13 9.44 15.66
C PRO A 113 6.67 7.97 15.78
N PHE A 114 5.38 7.69 15.67
CA PHE A 114 4.80 6.36 15.82
C PHE A 114 5.02 5.47 14.59
N HIS A 115 5.14 4.17 14.81
CA HIS A 115 5.31 3.19 13.75
C HIS A 115 4.86 1.78 14.19
N GLY A 116 4.93 0.83 13.25
CA GLY A 116 4.59 -0.58 13.47
C GLY A 116 3.09 -0.86 13.42
N TYR A 117 2.70 -2.06 13.84
CA TYR A 117 1.30 -2.48 13.82
C TYR A 117 0.46 -1.57 14.73
N LYS A 118 -0.60 -0.98 14.16
CA LYS A 118 -1.52 -0.03 14.84
C LYS A 118 -0.83 1.20 15.46
N CYS A 119 0.37 1.57 14.99
CA CYS A 119 1.07 2.77 15.46
C CYS A 119 1.32 2.80 16.98
N LEU A 120 1.50 1.61 17.58
CA LEU A 120 1.69 1.46 19.03
C LEU A 120 3.14 1.61 19.48
N ARG A 121 4.10 1.67 18.55
CA ARG A 121 5.53 1.78 18.88
C ARG A 121 6.00 3.21 18.66
N GLU A 122 6.76 3.71 19.60
CA GLU A 122 7.38 5.03 19.57
C GLU A 122 8.88 4.89 19.81
N GLY A 123 9.69 5.74 19.17
CA GLY A 123 11.14 5.75 19.32
C GLY A 123 11.86 4.64 18.54
N THR A 124 13.14 4.42 18.82
CA THR A 124 13.96 3.42 18.12
C THR A 124 14.10 2.14 18.93
N PHE A 125 14.07 0.98 18.28
CA PHE A 125 14.36 -0.29 18.94
C PHE A 125 15.78 -0.27 19.55
N PRO A 126 15.96 -0.61 20.85
CA PRO A 126 17.25 -0.52 21.52
C PRO A 126 18.15 -1.72 21.16
N VAL A 127 18.65 -1.73 19.91
CA VAL A 127 19.43 -2.83 19.33
C VAL A 127 20.58 -3.27 20.23
N LEU A 128 21.35 -2.32 20.75
CA LEU A 128 22.52 -2.61 21.59
C LEU A 128 22.17 -3.39 22.86
N LEU A 129 21.05 -3.02 23.51
CA LEU A 129 20.60 -3.68 24.73
C LEU A 129 20.14 -5.10 24.43
N PHE A 130 19.33 -5.28 23.38
CA PHE A 130 18.84 -6.58 22.97
C PHE A 130 19.97 -7.52 22.52
N SER A 131 20.83 -7.06 21.62
CA SER A 131 21.98 -7.84 21.12
C SER A 131 22.99 -8.14 22.23
N GLY A 132 23.18 -7.22 23.18
CA GLY A 132 24.04 -7.43 24.35
C GLY A 132 23.53 -8.56 25.26
N ILE A 133 22.24 -8.55 25.59
CA ILE A 133 21.63 -9.61 26.41
C ILE A 133 21.67 -10.95 25.68
N LEU A 134 21.29 -10.97 24.40
CA LEU A 134 21.29 -12.20 23.59
C LEU A 134 22.70 -12.77 23.48
N GLY A 135 23.69 -11.93 23.14
CA GLY A 135 25.08 -12.33 22.98
C GLY A 135 25.68 -12.90 24.27
N THR A 136 25.44 -12.25 25.41
CA THR A 136 25.94 -12.75 26.71
C THR A 136 25.30 -14.09 27.08
N ALA A 137 23.98 -14.23 26.94
CA ALA A 137 23.29 -15.49 27.19
C ALA A 137 23.81 -16.63 26.30
N THR A 138 24.02 -16.37 25.01
CA THR A 138 24.57 -17.37 24.08
C THR A 138 25.98 -17.78 24.47
N ILE A 139 26.88 -16.82 24.74
CA ILE A 139 28.27 -17.12 25.13
C ILE A 139 28.28 -17.94 26.44
N SER A 140 27.50 -17.54 27.44
CA SER A 140 27.39 -18.27 28.70
C SER A 140 26.92 -19.71 28.49
N LEU A 141 25.87 -19.91 27.67
CA LEU A 141 25.37 -21.25 27.38
C LEU A 141 26.40 -22.08 26.60
N SER A 142 27.08 -21.50 25.62
CA SER A 142 28.16 -22.18 24.88
C SER A 142 29.30 -22.62 25.79
N LEU A 143 29.72 -21.76 26.73
CA LEU A 143 30.76 -22.10 27.71
C LEU A 143 30.30 -23.20 28.68
N LEU A 144 29.05 -23.15 29.13
CA LEU A 144 28.47 -24.19 29.99
C LEU A 144 28.39 -25.55 29.27
N LEU A 145 27.87 -25.56 28.04
CA LEU A 145 27.80 -26.77 27.21
C LEU A 145 29.20 -27.32 26.92
N TRP A 146 30.16 -26.44 26.62
CA TRP A 146 31.56 -26.85 26.45
C TRP A 146 32.14 -27.48 27.72
N GLY A 147 31.95 -26.84 28.87
CA GLY A 147 32.46 -27.34 30.15
C GLY A 147 31.84 -28.66 30.58
N THR A 148 30.54 -28.86 30.34
CA THR A 148 29.80 -30.04 30.78
C THR A 148 29.86 -31.19 29.78
N GLN A 149 29.64 -30.94 28.49
CA GLN A 149 29.59 -31.99 27.46
C GLN A 149 30.99 -32.38 26.96
N ARG A 150 31.90 -31.42 26.73
CA ARG A 150 33.23 -31.73 26.16
C ARG A 150 34.17 -32.37 27.17
N ARG A 151 34.00 -32.12 28.47
CA ARG A 151 34.78 -32.79 29.53
C ARG A 151 34.36 -34.25 29.74
N LYS A 152 33.11 -34.61 29.42
CA LYS A 152 32.58 -35.98 29.52
C LYS A 152 32.91 -36.86 28.31
N ALA A 153 33.37 -36.28 27.19
CA ALA A 153 33.82 -37.01 26.01
C ALA A 153 35.27 -37.52 26.10
N LYS A 154 35.97 -37.30 27.22
CA LYS A 154 37.30 -37.85 27.51
C LYS A 154 37.24 -38.95 28.57
N THR A 155 36.58 -40.06 28.25
CA THR A 155 36.84 -41.36 28.89
C THR A 155 36.72 -42.43 27.81
N PRO A 156 37.80 -43.13 27.43
CA PRO A 156 37.71 -44.38 26.66
C PRO A 156 37.08 -45.50 27.49
#